data_AF-A0A6C0F692-F1
#
_entry.id   AF-A0A6C0F692-F1
#
_cell.length_a   1.000
_cell.length_b   1.000
_cell.length_c   1.000
_cell.angle_alpha   90.00
_cell.angle_beta   90.00
_cell.angle_gamma   90.00
#
_symmetry.space_group_name_H-M   'P 1'
#
loop_
_entity.id
_entity.type
_entity.pdbx_description
1 polymer ?
#
loop_
_entity_poly.entity_id
_entity_poly.type
_entity_poly.pdbx_seq_one_letter_code
_entity_poly.pdbx_strand_id
1 'polypeptide(L)'
;MNFEVKEKVYLVYEFDIMNKDVKYKINNSAKVPKGYFHRVGYYMQLQHYIYGNQWVYTEFDAFTDDVRKIGIPEANGKEWVFAKDINNLVVKSSDGALVNKCKKSGRMIFSAYNYNEIDDIYKCIGDYGTMQLSSNEGVIWAYNNINNDICDIGIGTNINEKMYRRDWTFAQNGDEYSIKHMKVYIIYNEVGHHNEIKELDICRINLSGIAHGDKLRYNERTKDWGITQIEYRKNKEMKNLPNFIIVLSGQSNSQGWNAEVEECNWQDKLHERIFGYNVDELRWEIADLKTQSLGSSWYRKPGWQSLAFHMARRLVEAYVDIRPGIINLGIGGQSICRWVKYEQGDLWYKFNCERAFAVGVCQGDVFDMHSKYINDALNLCEGKCRVDVICWHQGESDSDLLGGNSEYYKESLQRVVEQYRSIIWCNEDTPFIVGETTSEDRNIELREVAATNNKMKCVKIADLTRQKEDRIHFDCKAQRKLGTRYFKALRSLYDD
;
A
#
# COMPACT_ATOMS: atom_id res chain seq x y z
N MET A 1 21.32 -21.47 -11.96
CA MET A 1 19.93 -21.46 -11.46
C MET A 1 19.98 -21.17 -9.97
N ASN A 2 19.43 -20.04 -9.52
CA ASN A 2 19.54 -19.55 -8.13
C ASN A 2 18.33 -19.99 -7.30
N PHE A 3 18.12 -21.30 -7.22
CA PHE A 3 17.13 -21.88 -6.32
C PHE A 3 17.83 -22.48 -5.11
N GLU A 4 17.21 -22.32 -3.94
CA GLU A 4 17.58 -23.00 -2.71
C GLU A 4 16.47 -23.99 -2.37
N VAL A 5 16.83 -25.25 -2.15
CA VAL A 5 15.91 -26.27 -1.65
C VAL A 5 16.21 -26.47 -0.18
N LYS A 6 15.27 -26.13 0.69
CA LYS A 6 15.37 -26.39 2.13
C LYS A 6 14.43 -27.51 2.53
N GLU A 7 14.97 -28.53 3.16
CA GLU A 7 14.15 -29.51 3.84
C GLU A 7 13.55 -28.87 5.11
N LYS A 8 12.23 -29.01 5.26
CA LYS A 8 11.46 -28.47 6.37
C LYS A 8 10.75 -29.61 7.09
N VAL A 9 10.63 -29.47 8.40
CA VAL A 9 9.89 -30.40 9.27
C VAL A 9 8.71 -29.66 9.87
N TYR A 10 7.53 -30.27 9.84
CA TYR A 10 6.31 -29.69 10.39
C TYR A 10 5.57 -30.68 11.30
N LEU A 11 5.24 -30.25 12.51
CA LEU A 11 4.49 -31.05 13.49
C LEU A 11 3.01 -31.09 13.10
N VAL A 12 2.53 -32.28 12.78
CA VAL A 12 1.12 -32.52 12.41
C VAL A 12 0.30 -32.92 13.62
N TYR A 13 0.75 -33.93 14.36
CA TYR A 13 0.03 -34.48 15.51
C TYR A 13 0.88 -34.52 16.77
N GLU A 14 0.27 -34.25 17.91
CA GLU A 14 0.85 -34.48 19.25
C GLU A 14 -0.23 -35.07 20.16
N PHE A 15 0.06 -36.15 20.87
CA PHE A 15 -0.89 -36.82 21.77
C PHE A 15 -0.20 -37.60 22.90
N ASP A 16 -0.95 -37.82 23.98
CA ASP A 16 -0.55 -38.74 25.05
C ASP A 16 -1.43 -40.00 25.00
N ILE A 17 -0.83 -41.17 25.18
CA ILE A 17 -1.52 -42.47 25.14
C ILE A 17 -2.05 -42.78 26.55
N MET A 18 -3.22 -42.21 26.87
CA MET A 18 -3.77 -42.27 28.24
C MET A 18 -4.86 -43.33 28.42
N ASN A 19 -5.67 -43.59 27.39
CA ASN A 19 -6.80 -44.55 27.38
C ASN A 19 -7.29 -44.78 25.93
N LYS A 20 -8.38 -45.53 25.73
CA LYS A 20 -8.94 -45.87 24.41
C LYS A 20 -9.39 -44.70 23.52
N ASP A 21 -9.60 -43.51 24.10
CA ASP A 21 -10.09 -42.32 23.39
C ASP A 21 -8.99 -41.26 23.29
N VAL A 22 -7.83 -41.65 22.75
CA VAL A 22 -6.68 -40.76 22.61
C VAL A 22 -7.06 -39.53 21.78
N LYS A 23 -6.95 -38.34 22.39
CA LYS A 23 -7.19 -37.06 21.71
C LYS A 23 -5.87 -36.39 21.34
N TYR A 24 -5.83 -35.86 20.14
CA TYR A 24 -4.77 -34.98 19.71
C TYR A 24 -4.77 -33.69 20.53
N LYS A 25 -3.66 -33.42 21.22
CA LYS A 25 -3.35 -32.10 21.79
C LYS A 25 -3.07 -31.09 20.69
N ILE A 26 -2.39 -31.53 19.63
CA ILE A 26 -2.16 -30.76 18.41
C ILE A 26 -2.66 -31.58 17.23
N ASN A 27 -3.51 -30.99 16.40
CA ASN A 27 -3.93 -31.53 15.11
C ASN A 27 -3.86 -30.41 14.06
N ASN A 28 -2.77 -30.38 13.30
CA ASN A 28 -2.56 -29.42 12.21
C ASN A 28 -2.88 -30.01 10.83
N SER A 29 -3.52 -31.19 10.75
CA SER A 29 -3.77 -31.89 9.49
C SER A 29 -4.52 -31.05 8.46
N ALA A 30 -5.48 -30.22 8.89
CA ALA A 30 -6.24 -29.31 8.02
C ALA A 30 -5.37 -28.24 7.32
N LYS A 31 -4.15 -27.97 7.83
CA LYS A 31 -3.22 -26.99 7.26
C LYS A 31 -2.27 -27.60 6.23
N VAL A 32 -2.29 -28.91 6.06
CA VAL A 32 -1.36 -29.63 5.18
C VAL A 32 -2.13 -30.11 3.94
N PRO A 33 -1.82 -29.58 2.75
CA PRO A 33 -2.42 -30.06 1.50
C PRO A 33 -2.06 -31.52 1.22
N LYS A 34 -2.94 -32.22 0.51
CA LYS A 34 -2.66 -33.58 0.01
C LYS A 34 -1.44 -33.56 -0.91
N GLY A 35 -0.49 -34.47 -0.70
CA GLY A 35 0.75 -34.58 -1.48
C GLY A 35 1.84 -33.56 -1.13
N TYR A 36 1.67 -32.77 -0.06
CA TYR A 36 2.62 -31.70 0.30
C TYR A 36 3.94 -32.21 0.90
N PHE A 37 3.99 -33.46 1.35
CA PHE A 37 5.13 -34.04 2.06
C PHE A 37 5.66 -35.28 1.36
N HIS A 38 6.95 -35.53 1.51
CA HIS A 38 7.64 -36.67 0.91
C HIS A 38 8.10 -37.71 1.93
N ARG A 39 8.18 -37.34 3.21
CA ARG A 39 8.56 -38.23 4.32
C ARG A 39 7.73 -37.95 5.57
N VAL A 40 7.66 -38.94 6.46
CA VAL A 40 6.97 -38.89 7.74
C VAL A 40 7.92 -39.23 8.88
N GLY A 41 7.73 -38.58 10.03
CA GLY A 41 8.52 -38.78 11.24
C GLY A 41 7.65 -39.10 12.45
N TYR A 42 8.07 -40.03 13.28
CA TYR A 42 7.39 -40.42 14.52
C TYR A 42 8.35 -40.34 15.68
N TYR A 43 8.01 -39.56 16.69
CA TYR A 43 8.68 -39.54 17.97
C TYR A 43 7.79 -40.22 19.01
N MET A 44 8.36 -41.13 19.80
CA MET A 44 7.71 -41.75 20.96
C MET A 44 8.62 -41.59 22.18
N GLN A 45 8.02 -41.20 23.31
CA GLN A 45 8.66 -41.09 24.61
C GLN A 45 7.88 -41.89 25.64
N LEU A 46 8.58 -42.74 26.38
CA LEU A 46 8.05 -43.59 27.44
C LEU A 46 8.80 -43.33 28.75
N GLN A 47 8.10 -43.25 29.87
CA GLN A 47 8.71 -43.22 31.20
C GLN A 47 8.25 -44.44 31.99
N HIS A 48 9.18 -45.36 32.25
CA HIS A 48 8.93 -46.54 33.07
C HIS A 48 9.59 -46.39 34.45
N TYR A 49 9.02 -47.00 35.49
CA TYR A 49 9.62 -46.94 36.82
C TYR A 49 10.91 -47.77 36.93
N ILE A 50 11.05 -48.85 36.14
CA ILE A 50 12.28 -49.67 36.07
C ILE A 50 13.25 -49.15 35.01
N TYR A 51 12.77 -48.81 33.82
CA TYR A 51 13.63 -48.55 32.65
C TYR A 51 13.97 -47.06 32.46
N GLY A 52 13.38 -46.19 33.28
CA GLY A 52 13.59 -44.75 33.19
C GLY A 52 12.92 -44.13 31.96
N ASN A 53 13.42 -42.96 31.57
CA ASN A 53 12.97 -42.23 30.39
C ASN A 53 13.60 -42.83 29.12
N GLN A 54 12.77 -43.27 28.19
CA GLN A 54 13.16 -43.85 26.91
C GLN A 54 12.53 -43.05 25.78
N TRP A 55 13.24 -42.88 24.68
CA TRP A 55 12.67 -42.25 23.50
C TRP A 55 13.20 -42.85 22.19
N VAL A 56 12.40 -42.74 21.15
CA VAL A 56 12.76 -43.12 19.79
C VAL A 56 12.15 -42.13 18.80
N TYR A 57 12.92 -41.79 17.76
CA TYR A 57 12.48 -41.04 16.60
C TYR A 57 12.75 -41.88 15.35
N THR A 58 11.73 -42.10 14.53
CA THR A 58 11.84 -42.82 13.26
C THR A 58 11.34 -41.96 12.13
N GLU A 59 12.05 -41.94 10.99
CA GLU A 59 11.68 -41.17 9.82
C GLU A 59 11.90 -41.96 8.53
N PHE A 60 10.94 -41.95 7.62
CA PHE A 60 10.98 -42.74 6.39
C PHE A 60 10.09 -42.12 5.30
N ASP A 61 10.17 -42.68 4.09
CA ASP A 61 9.39 -42.20 2.95
C ASP A 61 7.87 -42.25 3.22
N ALA A 62 7.16 -41.21 2.77
CA ALA A 62 5.73 -41.09 3.00
C ALA A 62 4.98 -42.27 2.38
N PHE A 63 4.21 -42.98 3.20
CA PHE A 63 3.42 -44.13 2.77
C PHE A 63 2.05 -43.74 2.21
N THR A 64 1.69 -42.46 2.27
CA THR A 64 0.44 -41.89 1.81
C THR A 64 0.67 -40.42 1.50
N ASP A 65 -0.13 -39.86 0.60
CA ASP A 65 -0.17 -38.43 0.32
C ASP A 65 -1.23 -37.71 1.18
N ASP A 66 -2.05 -38.44 1.93
CA ASP A 66 -3.08 -37.90 2.80
C ASP A 66 -2.57 -37.79 4.24
N VAL A 67 -2.29 -36.57 4.67
CA VAL A 67 -1.83 -36.24 6.03
C VAL A 67 -2.79 -36.70 7.13
N ARG A 68 -4.06 -36.97 6.82
CA ARG A 68 -5.03 -37.48 7.80
C ARG A 68 -4.75 -38.93 8.18
N LYS A 69 -4.03 -39.67 7.33
CA LYS A 69 -3.78 -41.12 7.49
C LYS A 69 -2.45 -41.46 8.16
N ILE A 70 -1.67 -40.46 8.60
CA ILE A 70 -0.37 -40.65 9.27
C ILE A 70 -0.47 -40.66 10.80
N GLY A 71 -1.68 -40.42 11.35
CA GLY A 71 -1.93 -40.39 12.78
C GLY A 71 -2.21 -41.76 13.39
N ILE A 72 -3.07 -41.78 14.40
CA ILE A 72 -3.57 -42.98 15.06
C ILE A 72 -4.51 -43.64 14.05
N PRO A 73 -4.38 -44.95 13.77
CA PRO A 73 -5.24 -45.62 12.80
C PRO A 73 -6.73 -45.52 13.16
N GLU A 74 -7.56 -45.21 12.17
CA GLU A 74 -9.02 -45.08 12.32
C GLU A 74 -9.77 -46.20 11.59
N ALA A 75 -10.94 -46.58 12.10
CA ALA A 75 -11.79 -47.63 11.53
C ALA A 75 -12.60 -47.12 10.31
N ASN A 76 -11.89 -46.80 9.21
CA ASN A 76 -12.47 -46.20 7.99
C ASN A 76 -12.28 -47.06 6.72
N GLY A 77 -12.39 -48.39 6.86
CA GLY A 77 -12.23 -49.35 5.76
C GLY A 77 -10.79 -49.60 5.28
N LYS A 78 -10.64 -50.37 4.19
CA LYS A 78 -9.35 -50.90 3.72
C LYS A 78 -8.33 -49.84 3.31
N GLU A 79 -8.79 -48.68 2.84
CA GLU A 79 -7.90 -47.58 2.41
C GLU A 79 -7.19 -46.86 3.56
N TRP A 80 -7.54 -47.19 4.81
CA TRP A 80 -6.90 -46.67 6.03
C TRP A 80 -6.01 -47.73 6.71
N VAL A 81 -5.82 -48.87 6.05
CA VAL A 81 -4.97 -49.95 6.51
C VAL A 81 -3.65 -49.92 5.74
N PHE A 82 -2.53 -49.92 6.46
CA PHE A 82 -1.19 -49.93 5.86
C PHE A 82 -0.35 -51.04 6.46
N ALA A 83 -0.13 -52.12 5.70
CA ALA A 83 0.82 -53.17 6.05
C ALA A 83 1.80 -53.38 4.89
N LYS A 84 2.95 -52.70 4.92
CA LYS A 84 3.91 -52.67 3.80
C LYS A 84 5.33 -52.31 4.23
N ASP A 85 6.26 -52.54 3.33
CA ASP A 85 7.66 -52.17 3.50
C ASP A 85 7.86 -50.65 3.36
N ILE A 86 8.82 -50.13 4.11
CA ILE A 86 9.23 -48.73 4.13
C ILE A 86 10.71 -48.59 3.78
N ASN A 87 11.05 -47.48 3.14
CA ASN A 87 12.40 -47.20 2.63
C ASN A 87 12.96 -45.91 3.23
N ASN A 88 14.28 -45.78 3.14
CA ASN A 88 15.04 -44.63 3.64
C ASN A 88 14.76 -44.35 5.13
N LEU A 89 14.66 -45.43 5.90
CA LEU A 89 14.41 -45.38 7.33
C LEU A 89 15.62 -44.81 8.09
N VAL A 90 15.35 -43.82 8.92
CA VAL A 90 16.27 -43.22 9.89
C VAL A 90 15.73 -43.52 11.28
N VAL A 91 16.60 -43.99 12.18
CA VAL A 91 16.25 -44.27 13.58
C VAL A 91 17.22 -43.50 14.48
N LYS A 92 16.68 -42.78 15.46
CA LYS A 92 17.41 -42.19 16.58
C LYS A 92 16.73 -42.64 17.86
N SER A 93 17.47 -42.99 18.91
CA SER A 93 16.88 -43.46 20.16
C SER A 93 17.78 -43.14 21.36
N SER A 94 17.20 -43.12 22.55
CA SER A 94 17.93 -43.20 23.82
C SER A 94 18.73 -44.49 23.97
N ASP A 95 18.34 -45.57 23.28
CA ASP A 95 19.12 -46.81 23.23
C ASP A 95 20.01 -46.84 21.97
N GLY A 96 21.32 -46.67 22.17
CA GLY A 96 22.30 -46.70 21.08
C GLY A 96 22.39 -48.06 20.37
N ALA A 97 22.02 -49.18 21.01
CA ALA A 97 22.03 -50.49 20.38
C ALA A 97 20.92 -50.64 19.34
N LEU A 98 19.78 -49.98 19.54
CA LEU A 98 18.69 -49.93 18.57
C LEU A 98 19.09 -49.13 17.31
N VAL A 99 19.78 -48.00 17.51
CA VAL A 99 20.25 -47.14 16.40
C VAL A 99 21.25 -47.87 15.50
N ASN A 100 22.20 -48.60 16.08
CA ASN A 100 23.28 -49.26 15.32
C ASN A 100 22.83 -50.50 14.52
N LYS A 101 21.65 -51.04 14.80
CA LYS A 101 21.15 -52.29 14.18
C LYS A 101 20.17 -52.06 13.03
N CYS A 102 19.48 -50.91 13.00
CA CYS A 102 18.45 -50.68 11.99
C CYS A 102 19.06 -50.34 10.61
N LYS A 103 18.77 -51.16 9.59
CA LYS A 103 19.09 -50.85 8.17
C LYS A 103 18.19 -49.72 7.64
N LYS A 104 18.50 -49.17 6.46
CA LYS A 104 17.73 -48.12 5.77
C LYS A 104 16.32 -48.55 5.30
N SER A 105 15.81 -49.71 5.71
CA SER A 105 14.48 -50.22 5.37
C SER A 105 13.83 -50.93 6.55
N GLY A 106 12.52 -51.06 6.51
CA GLY A 106 11.72 -51.69 7.55
C GLY A 106 10.32 -52.02 7.07
N ARG A 107 9.43 -52.35 8.00
CA ARG A 107 8.02 -52.65 7.73
C ARG A 107 7.13 -51.86 8.70
N MET A 108 6.04 -51.34 8.19
CA MET A 108 5.00 -50.69 8.99
C MET A 108 3.71 -51.51 8.98
N ILE A 109 3.00 -51.50 10.11
CA ILE A 109 1.65 -52.07 10.23
C ILE A 109 0.77 -51.12 11.03
N PHE A 110 -0.09 -50.37 10.33
CA PHE A 110 -1.01 -49.37 10.86
C PHE A 110 -2.45 -49.78 10.51
N SER A 111 -3.29 -50.02 11.51
CA SER A 111 -4.69 -50.43 11.35
C SER A 111 -5.49 -50.24 12.63
N ALA A 112 -6.79 -49.98 12.52
CA ALA A 112 -7.71 -49.98 13.67
C ALA A 112 -8.31 -51.37 13.98
N TYR A 113 -7.99 -52.39 13.18
CA TYR A 113 -8.61 -53.71 13.21
C TYR A 113 -7.68 -54.79 13.78
N ASN A 114 -8.21 -56.00 13.96
CA ASN A 114 -7.42 -57.14 14.41
C ASN A 114 -6.39 -57.54 13.35
N TYR A 115 -5.22 -57.99 13.82
CA TYR A 115 -4.14 -58.51 12.99
C TYR A 115 -3.58 -59.79 13.63
N ASN A 116 -3.72 -60.92 12.94
CA ASN A 116 -3.11 -62.19 13.34
C ASN A 116 -2.07 -62.59 12.29
N GLU A 117 -2.51 -62.66 11.03
CA GLU A 117 -1.70 -62.69 9.82
C GLU A 117 -1.79 -61.34 9.10
N ILE A 118 -0.79 -61.00 8.28
CA ILE A 118 -0.78 -59.73 7.53
C ILE A 118 -2.01 -59.60 6.62
N ASP A 119 -2.45 -60.68 5.97
CA ASP A 119 -3.59 -60.60 5.03
C ASP A 119 -4.93 -60.41 5.75
N ASP A 120 -5.02 -60.78 7.04
CA ASP A 120 -6.24 -60.62 7.83
C ASP A 120 -6.55 -59.15 8.15
N ILE A 121 -5.52 -58.30 8.22
CA ILE A 121 -5.69 -56.88 8.56
C ILE A 121 -6.55 -56.14 7.53
N TYR A 122 -6.52 -56.58 6.27
CA TYR A 122 -7.30 -56.03 5.17
C TYR A 122 -8.75 -56.55 5.12
N LYS A 123 -9.13 -57.47 6.02
CA LYS A 123 -10.54 -57.86 6.21
C LYS A 123 -11.34 -56.84 7.01
N CYS A 124 -10.65 -55.93 7.72
CA CYS A 124 -11.26 -54.88 8.54
C CYS A 124 -12.22 -55.41 9.62
N ILE A 125 -11.80 -56.44 10.36
CA ILE A 125 -12.59 -57.11 11.40
C ILE A 125 -12.00 -56.84 12.78
N GLY A 126 -12.86 -56.55 13.76
CA GLY A 126 -12.49 -56.33 15.16
C GLY A 126 -11.93 -54.93 15.44
N ASP A 127 -11.53 -54.71 16.67
CA ASP A 127 -11.23 -53.39 17.25
C ASP A 127 -9.91 -53.36 18.01
N TYR A 128 -9.04 -54.36 17.85
CA TYR A 128 -7.77 -54.38 18.57
C TYR A 128 -6.85 -53.21 18.14
N GLY A 129 -6.55 -53.15 16.84
CA GLY A 129 -5.73 -52.11 16.23
C GLY A 129 -4.24 -52.14 16.60
N THR A 130 -3.42 -51.57 15.71
CA THR A 130 -1.96 -51.59 15.76
C THR A 130 -1.37 -50.40 15.03
N MET A 131 -0.32 -49.86 15.61
CA MET A 131 0.54 -48.86 15.02
C MET A 131 1.97 -49.23 15.40
N GLN A 132 2.66 -49.94 14.52
CA GLN A 132 4.00 -50.45 14.80
C GLN A 132 4.96 -50.31 13.63
N LEU A 133 6.24 -50.23 13.98
CA LEU A 133 7.34 -50.18 13.04
C LEU A 133 8.43 -51.19 13.41
N SER A 134 8.86 -51.95 12.42
CA SER A 134 9.94 -52.93 12.56
C SER A 134 11.01 -52.74 11.49
N SER A 135 12.20 -53.27 11.77
CA SER A 135 13.28 -53.47 10.82
C SER A 135 13.54 -54.97 10.65
N ASN A 136 14.50 -55.32 9.79
CA ASN A 136 14.95 -56.71 9.65
C ASN A 136 15.52 -57.32 10.95
N GLU A 137 15.90 -56.49 11.92
CA GLU A 137 16.47 -56.92 13.21
C GLU A 137 15.41 -57.04 14.32
N GLY A 138 14.16 -56.66 14.05
CA GLY A 138 13.05 -56.70 15.01
C GLY A 138 12.26 -55.40 15.11
N VAL A 139 11.39 -55.31 16.11
CA VAL A 139 10.51 -54.15 16.35
C VAL A 139 11.33 -52.96 16.86
N ILE A 140 11.04 -51.78 16.32
CA ILE A 140 11.65 -50.50 16.69
C ILE A 140 10.79 -49.81 17.74
N TRP A 141 9.48 -49.74 17.48
CA TRP A 141 8.48 -49.33 18.46
C TRP A 141 7.13 -49.91 18.07
N ALA A 142 6.27 -50.08 19.07
CA ALA A 142 4.91 -50.55 18.89
C ALA A 142 3.96 -49.80 19.81
N TYR A 143 2.79 -49.46 19.27
CA TYR A 143 1.60 -49.05 19.99
C TYR A 143 0.44 -49.90 19.44
N ASN A 144 0.12 -50.99 20.14
CA ASN A 144 -0.93 -51.92 19.79
C ASN A 144 -2.08 -51.87 20.80
N ASN A 145 -3.17 -52.57 20.48
CA ASN A 145 -4.38 -52.55 21.28
C ASN A 145 -4.92 -51.11 21.46
N ILE A 146 -4.86 -50.33 20.37
CA ILE A 146 -4.99 -48.86 20.38
C ILE A 146 -6.38 -48.38 20.79
N ASN A 147 -7.42 -49.20 20.62
CA ASN A 147 -8.80 -48.86 20.97
C ASN A 147 -9.24 -49.40 22.34
N ASN A 148 -8.30 -49.84 23.18
CA ASN A 148 -8.58 -50.37 24.52
C ASN A 148 -7.90 -49.56 25.63
N ASP A 149 -8.41 -49.69 26.86
CA ASP A 149 -7.97 -48.85 27.99
C ASP A 149 -6.51 -49.09 28.38
N ILE A 150 -6.03 -50.33 28.25
CA ILE A 150 -4.63 -50.70 28.45
C ILE A 150 -4.05 -51.13 27.11
N CYS A 151 -3.27 -50.24 26.51
CA CYS A 151 -2.56 -50.51 25.27
C CYS A 151 -1.35 -51.43 25.48
N ASP A 152 -0.87 -52.03 24.41
CA ASP A 152 0.45 -52.66 24.41
C ASP A 152 1.47 -51.71 23.80
N ILE A 153 2.53 -51.39 24.53
CA ILE A 153 3.46 -50.36 24.09
C ILE A 153 4.91 -50.69 24.45
N GLY A 154 5.82 -50.33 23.56
CA GLY A 154 7.25 -50.44 23.86
C GLY A 154 8.16 -49.92 22.77
N ILE A 155 9.42 -49.70 23.17
CA ILE A 155 10.54 -49.32 22.29
C ILE A 155 11.51 -50.51 22.24
N GLY A 156 11.87 -50.92 21.03
CA GLY A 156 12.67 -52.13 20.78
C GLY A 156 11.83 -53.41 20.75
N THR A 157 12.52 -54.53 20.54
CA THR A 157 11.88 -55.86 20.50
C THR A 157 11.60 -56.35 21.91
N ASN A 158 10.41 -56.89 22.15
CA ASN A 158 10.07 -57.48 23.44
C ASN A 158 10.91 -58.75 23.67
N ILE A 159 11.73 -58.73 24.72
CA ILE A 159 12.64 -59.84 25.11
C ILE A 159 12.08 -60.70 26.24
N ASN A 160 10.84 -60.46 26.70
CA ASN A 160 10.22 -61.28 27.73
C ASN A 160 9.96 -62.70 27.19
N GLU A 161 10.75 -63.67 27.64
CA GLU A 161 10.67 -65.07 27.21
C GLU A 161 9.32 -65.74 27.51
N LYS A 162 8.53 -65.17 28.44
CA LYS A 162 7.17 -65.66 28.75
C LYS A 162 6.12 -65.19 27.76
N MET A 163 6.42 -64.21 26.91
CA MET A 163 5.52 -63.71 25.88
C MET A 163 5.81 -64.35 24.52
N TYR A 164 4.75 -64.84 23.87
CA TYR A 164 4.85 -65.46 22.54
C TYR A 164 5.17 -64.44 21.42
N ARG A 165 4.69 -63.20 21.56
CA ARG A 165 4.78 -62.16 20.53
C ARG A 165 5.88 -61.15 20.88
N ARG A 166 6.83 -60.97 19.97
CA ARG A 166 8.00 -60.07 20.15
C ARG A 166 7.73 -58.61 19.76
N ASP A 167 6.56 -58.33 19.19
CA ASP A 167 6.12 -57.01 18.73
C ASP A 167 5.22 -56.28 19.74
N TRP A 168 5.28 -56.70 21.00
CA TRP A 168 4.45 -56.22 22.11
C TRP A 168 2.98 -56.60 22.03
N THR A 169 2.50 -57.30 21.00
CA THR A 169 1.11 -57.77 20.95
C THR A 169 0.74 -58.57 22.21
N PHE A 170 -0.36 -58.20 22.86
CA PHE A 170 -0.89 -58.74 24.12
C PHE A 170 -0.02 -58.49 25.36
N ALA A 171 0.87 -57.48 25.35
CA ALA A 171 1.69 -57.17 26.52
C ALA A 171 0.90 -56.55 27.68
N GLN A 172 -0.19 -55.83 27.39
CA GLN A 172 -1.06 -55.17 28.36
C GLN A 172 -0.28 -54.36 29.41
N ASN A 173 0.78 -53.68 28.97
CA ASN A 173 1.76 -53.02 29.83
C ASN A 173 1.66 -51.48 29.77
N GLY A 174 0.64 -50.94 29.09
CA GLY A 174 0.48 -49.50 28.91
C GLY A 174 0.33 -48.73 30.23
N ASP A 175 -0.20 -49.34 31.29
CA ASP A 175 -0.36 -48.73 32.62
C ASP A 175 0.93 -48.71 33.45
N GLU A 176 1.97 -49.45 33.05
CA GLU A 176 3.29 -49.44 33.71
C GLU A 176 4.08 -48.14 33.42
N TYR A 177 3.68 -47.38 32.40
CA TYR A 177 4.36 -46.16 31.98
C TYR A 177 3.64 -44.89 32.46
N SER A 178 4.35 -44.04 33.19
CA SER A 178 3.84 -42.75 33.69
C SER A 178 3.84 -41.64 32.64
N ILE A 179 4.64 -41.79 31.57
CA ILE A 179 4.61 -40.94 30.37
C ILE A 179 4.51 -41.85 29.17
N LYS A 180 3.55 -41.58 28.29
CA LYS A 180 3.41 -42.20 26.96
C LYS A 180 3.05 -41.11 25.97
N HIS A 181 4.04 -40.55 25.29
CA HIS A 181 3.87 -39.35 24.48
C HIS A 181 4.33 -39.59 23.05
N MET A 182 3.54 -39.15 22.07
CA MET A 182 3.89 -39.26 20.66
C MET A 182 3.74 -37.94 19.92
N LYS A 183 4.66 -37.72 18.98
CA LYS A 183 4.61 -36.63 18.00
C LYS A 183 4.78 -37.17 16.59
N VAL A 184 3.97 -36.68 15.66
CA VAL A 184 4.00 -37.05 14.25
C VAL A 184 4.33 -35.85 13.41
N TYR A 185 5.34 -35.99 12.57
CA TYR A 185 5.88 -34.95 11.71
C TYR A 185 5.73 -35.32 10.25
N ILE A 186 5.65 -34.31 9.40
CA ILE A 186 5.91 -34.43 7.97
C ILE A 186 7.21 -33.72 7.63
N ILE A 187 7.85 -34.18 6.57
CA ILE A 187 9.04 -33.56 6.00
C ILE A 187 8.75 -33.26 4.53
N TYR A 188 9.04 -32.04 4.12
CA TYR A 188 8.79 -31.54 2.78
C TYR A 188 9.91 -30.62 2.32
N ASN A 189 10.03 -30.44 1.02
CA ASN A 189 11.00 -29.53 0.44
C ASN A 189 10.34 -28.19 0.15
N GLU A 190 10.84 -27.13 0.77
CA GLU A 190 10.54 -25.77 0.37
C GLU A 190 11.55 -25.37 -0.71
N VAL A 191 11.04 -25.19 -1.93
CA VAL A 191 11.84 -24.68 -3.06
C VAL A 191 11.61 -23.19 -3.13
N GLY A 192 12.66 -22.40 -2.90
CA GLY A 192 12.58 -20.96 -2.99
C GLY A 192 13.63 -20.37 -3.92
N HIS A 193 13.34 -19.20 -4.48
CA HIS A 193 14.34 -18.42 -5.23
C HIS A 193 15.09 -17.50 -4.26
N HIS A 194 16.39 -17.25 -4.46
CA HIS A 194 17.12 -16.26 -3.64
C HIS A 194 16.51 -14.84 -3.68
N ASN A 195 15.61 -14.58 -4.64
CA ASN A 195 14.89 -13.31 -4.80
C ASN A 195 13.40 -13.41 -4.43
N GLU A 196 12.95 -14.50 -3.83
CA GLU A 196 11.58 -14.55 -3.30
C GLU A 196 11.49 -13.67 -2.05
N ILE A 197 10.90 -12.50 -2.25
CA ILE A 197 10.54 -11.56 -1.20
C ILE A 197 9.43 -12.22 -0.37
N LYS A 198 9.70 -12.51 0.90
CA LYS A 198 8.69 -12.97 1.85
C LYS A 198 7.72 -11.81 2.11
N GLU A 199 6.42 -12.10 2.18
CA GLU A 199 5.34 -11.11 2.38
C GLU A 199 5.54 -10.18 3.60
N LEU A 200 6.34 -10.61 4.58
CA LEU A 200 6.70 -9.85 5.78
C LEU A 200 7.76 -8.75 5.56
N ASP A 201 8.51 -8.79 4.45
CA ASP A 201 9.58 -7.81 4.12
C ASP A 201 9.12 -6.76 3.10
N ILE A 202 7.83 -6.73 2.74
CA ILE A 202 7.33 -5.77 1.76
C ILE A 202 7.16 -4.41 2.43
N CYS A 203 8.09 -3.51 2.15
CA CYS A 203 7.88 -2.07 2.28
C CYS A 203 6.62 -1.70 1.48
N ARG A 204 5.51 -1.45 2.17
CA ARG A 204 4.26 -1.02 1.52
C ARG A 204 4.43 0.43 1.08
N ILE A 205 4.42 0.64 -0.23
CA ILE A 205 4.49 1.97 -0.83
C ILE A 205 3.13 2.31 -1.42
N ASN A 206 2.47 3.33 -0.87
CA ASN A 206 1.26 3.91 -1.44
C ASN A 206 1.64 4.88 -2.56
N LEU A 207 1.44 4.47 -3.81
CA LEU A 207 1.79 5.27 -4.99
C LEU A 207 0.79 6.41 -5.31
N SER A 208 -0.35 6.45 -4.63
CA SER A 208 -1.38 7.46 -4.90
C SER A 208 -0.91 8.83 -4.42
N GLY A 209 -0.98 9.83 -5.30
CA GLY A 209 -0.58 11.21 -5.00
C GLY A 209 0.91 11.52 -5.18
N ILE A 210 1.71 10.55 -5.64
CA ILE A 210 3.15 10.72 -5.88
C ILE A 210 3.40 11.32 -7.26
N ALA A 211 4.09 12.45 -7.32
CA ALA A 211 4.65 12.99 -8.57
C ALA A 211 6.17 12.76 -8.66
N HIS A 212 6.74 12.87 -9.86
CA HIS A 212 8.17 12.72 -10.06
C HIS A 212 8.99 13.71 -9.21
N GLY A 213 10.01 13.20 -8.50
CA GLY A 213 10.88 14.01 -7.64
C GLY A 213 10.31 14.29 -6.25
N ASP A 214 9.21 13.65 -5.86
CA ASP A 214 8.73 13.70 -4.48
C ASP A 214 9.59 12.86 -3.53
N LYS A 215 9.71 13.35 -2.29
CA LYS A 215 10.35 12.62 -1.19
C LYS A 215 9.28 11.90 -0.41
N LEU A 216 9.34 10.56 -0.38
CA LEU A 216 8.39 9.75 0.37
C LEU A 216 8.60 9.93 1.87
N ARG A 217 7.49 9.89 2.61
CA ARG A 217 7.46 9.91 4.08
C ARG A 217 6.80 8.62 4.57
N TYR A 218 7.31 8.10 5.68
CA TYR A 218 6.65 6.99 6.36
C TYR A 218 5.46 7.52 7.15
N ASN A 219 4.29 6.94 6.93
CA ASN A 219 3.09 7.25 7.70
C ASN A 219 2.94 6.23 8.82
N GLU A 220 3.16 6.66 10.07
CA GLU A 220 3.07 5.79 11.25
C GLU A 220 1.67 5.19 11.48
N ARG A 221 0.62 5.87 11.03
CA ARG A 221 -0.77 5.44 11.20
C ARG A 221 -1.16 4.35 10.19
N THR A 222 -0.77 4.51 8.93
CA THR A 222 -1.07 3.51 7.88
C THR A 222 0.00 2.44 7.76
N LYS A 223 1.18 2.66 8.36
CA LYS A 223 2.39 1.82 8.25
C LYS A 223 2.91 1.68 6.82
N ASP A 224 2.63 2.68 5.99
CA ASP A 224 3.03 2.72 4.57
C ASP A 224 3.99 3.90 4.30
N TRP A 225 4.89 3.72 3.35
CA TRP A 225 5.61 4.82 2.71
C TRP A 225 4.72 5.47 1.65
N GLY A 226 4.66 6.79 1.62
CA GLY A 226 3.88 7.49 0.61
C GLY A 226 4.08 8.98 0.70
N ILE A 227 3.03 9.72 0.37
CA ILE A 227 3.00 11.17 0.50
C ILE A 227 1.59 11.61 0.87
N THR A 228 1.49 12.79 1.50
CA THR A 228 0.22 13.45 1.77
C THR A 228 -0.61 13.54 0.48
N GLN A 229 -1.89 13.18 0.53
CA GLN A 229 -2.78 13.27 -0.62
C GLN A 229 -3.60 14.56 -0.55
N ILE A 230 -3.89 15.14 -1.71
CA ILE A 230 -4.83 16.26 -1.82
C ILE A 230 -6.23 15.67 -1.72
N GLU A 231 -7.11 16.30 -0.95
CA GLU A 231 -8.52 15.98 -1.01
C GLU A 231 -9.13 16.52 -2.29
N TYR A 232 -9.78 15.65 -3.04
CA TYR A 232 -10.57 16.02 -4.20
C TYR A 232 -11.79 15.10 -4.29
N ARG A 233 -12.81 15.57 -4.99
CA ARG A 233 -14.01 14.78 -5.20
C ARG A 233 -13.79 13.79 -6.34
N LYS A 234 -13.65 12.51 -6.00
CA LYS A 234 -13.64 11.43 -7.00
C LYS A 234 -14.98 11.40 -7.72
N ASN A 235 -15.03 11.89 -8.96
CA ASN A 235 -16.19 11.77 -9.82
C ASN A 235 -15.93 10.67 -10.87
N LYS A 236 -16.49 9.48 -10.63
CA LYS A 236 -16.32 8.31 -11.51
C LYS A 236 -17.12 8.40 -12.82
N GLU A 237 -18.10 9.30 -12.88
CA GLU A 237 -19.01 9.44 -14.03
C GLU A 237 -18.47 10.43 -15.06
N MET A 238 -17.72 11.45 -14.63
CA MET A 238 -17.06 12.39 -15.53
C MET A 238 -15.82 11.79 -16.17
N LYS A 239 -16.02 11.20 -17.35
CA LYS A 239 -14.94 10.61 -18.16
C LYS A 239 -14.27 11.59 -19.11
N ASN A 240 -14.97 12.65 -19.52
CA ASN A 240 -14.55 13.50 -20.66
C ASN A 240 -14.38 14.98 -20.32
N LEU A 241 -14.78 15.42 -19.13
CA LEU A 241 -14.69 16.82 -18.70
C LEU A 241 -13.80 16.97 -17.45
N PRO A 242 -13.36 18.20 -17.13
CA PRO A 242 -12.56 18.46 -15.94
C PRO A 242 -13.30 18.09 -14.66
N ASN A 243 -12.59 17.50 -13.70
CA ASN A 243 -13.12 17.13 -12.39
C ASN A 243 -12.29 17.70 -11.21
N PHE A 244 -11.27 18.51 -11.53
CA PHE A 244 -10.49 19.27 -10.57
C PHE A 244 -10.21 20.66 -11.13
N ILE A 245 -10.71 21.72 -10.51
CA ILE A 245 -10.72 23.07 -11.10
C ILE A 245 -9.66 23.96 -10.46
N ILE A 246 -8.77 24.48 -11.31
CA ILE A 246 -7.72 25.43 -10.98
C ILE A 246 -8.12 26.80 -11.52
N VAL A 247 -8.36 27.76 -10.62
CA VAL A 247 -8.53 29.16 -10.98
C VAL A 247 -7.18 29.85 -10.86
N LEU A 248 -6.70 30.49 -11.92
CA LEU A 248 -5.43 31.24 -11.91
C LEU A 248 -5.67 32.72 -12.17
N SER A 249 -5.17 33.57 -11.28
CA SER A 249 -5.14 35.01 -11.51
C SER A 249 -3.85 35.68 -11.02
N GLY A 250 -3.74 36.96 -11.35
CA GLY A 250 -2.60 37.81 -11.01
C GLY A 250 -2.04 38.50 -12.25
N GLN A 251 -0.75 38.85 -12.21
CA GLN A 251 -0.13 39.67 -13.26
C GLN A 251 0.80 38.87 -14.18
N SER A 252 1.76 39.52 -14.83
CA SER A 252 2.61 38.97 -15.89
C SER A 252 3.29 37.65 -15.52
N ASN A 253 3.82 37.52 -14.30
CA ASN A 253 4.45 36.28 -13.84
C ASN A 253 3.46 35.11 -13.65
N SER A 254 2.18 35.40 -13.33
CA SER A 254 1.13 34.37 -13.33
C SER A 254 0.88 33.81 -14.74
N GLN A 255 1.03 34.68 -15.75
CA GLN A 255 0.73 34.40 -17.17
C GLN A 255 1.94 33.86 -17.95
N GLY A 256 3.09 33.71 -17.31
CA GLY A 256 4.33 33.24 -17.95
C GLY A 256 4.89 34.22 -18.99
N TRP A 257 4.70 35.52 -18.76
CA TRP A 257 5.13 36.59 -19.67
C TRP A 257 6.50 36.33 -20.28
N ASN A 258 6.52 36.20 -21.61
CA ASN A 258 7.73 36.03 -22.42
C ASN A 258 8.63 34.83 -22.07
N ALA A 259 8.16 33.90 -21.24
CA ALA A 259 8.78 32.60 -21.07
C ALA A 259 8.20 31.68 -22.14
N GLU A 260 8.97 31.35 -23.18
CA GLU A 260 8.45 30.59 -24.32
C GLU A 260 8.49 29.07 -24.10
N VAL A 261 7.60 28.36 -24.79
CA VAL A 261 7.57 26.89 -24.83
C VAL A 261 8.87 26.34 -25.42
N GLU A 262 9.48 25.36 -24.76
CA GLU A 262 10.64 24.65 -25.29
C GLU A 262 10.17 23.34 -25.94
N GLU A 263 10.20 23.25 -27.27
CA GLU A 263 9.58 22.14 -28.00
C GLU A 263 10.11 20.75 -27.63
N CYS A 264 11.38 20.63 -27.27
CA CYS A 264 11.98 19.35 -26.88
C CYS A 264 11.72 19.00 -25.40
N ASN A 265 11.11 19.90 -24.62
CA ASN A 265 10.86 19.66 -23.21
C ASN A 265 9.54 18.93 -23.01
N TRP A 266 9.60 17.74 -22.41
CA TRP A 266 8.42 16.91 -22.17
C TRP A 266 7.41 17.54 -21.20
N GLN A 267 7.84 18.46 -20.33
CA GLN A 267 6.97 19.12 -19.35
C GLN A 267 6.03 20.14 -20.01
N ASP A 268 6.39 20.65 -21.18
CA ASP A 268 5.60 21.63 -21.93
C ASP A 268 4.62 20.97 -22.91
N LYS A 269 4.68 19.63 -23.03
CA LYS A 269 3.78 18.87 -23.89
C LYS A 269 2.38 18.82 -23.29
N LEU A 270 1.39 19.04 -24.15
CA LEU A 270 -0.02 18.83 -23.82
C LEU A 270 -0.26 17.42 -23.25
N HIS A 271 -1.33 17.28 -22.48
CA HIS A 271 -1.80 16.01 -21.96
C HIS A 271 -3.32 15.95 -22.13
N GLU A 272 -3.83 14.84 -22.64
CA GLU A 272 -5.26 14.60 -22.91
C GLU A 272 -6.22 14.75 -21.71
N ARG A 273 -5.69 14.87 -20.49
CA ARG A 273 -6.47 15.01 -19.24
C ARG A 273 -6.43 16.44 -18.69
N ILE A 274 -5.60 17.31 -19.24
CA ILE A 274 -5.50 18.69 -18.80
C ILE A 274 -6.30 19.55 -19.77
N PHE A 275 -7.23 20.29 -19.23
CA PHE A 275 -8.11 21.16 -19.98
C PHE A 275 -7.86 22.61 -19.61
N GLY A 276 -8.06 23.49 -20.57
CA GLY A 276 -8.14 24.91 -20.35
C GLY A 276 -9.48 25.43 -20.86
N TYR A 277 -10.02 26.44 -20.19
CA TYR A 277 -11.23 27.12 -20.63
C TYR A 277 -10.85 28.21 -21.65
N ASN A 278 -11.23 27.98 -22.90
CA ASN A 278 -11.04 28.94 -23.98
C ASN A 278 -12.16 29.98 -23.90
N VAL A 279 -11.79 31.21 -23.55
CA VAL A 279 -12.75 32.32 -23.33
C VAL A 279 -13.30 32.90 -24.63
N ASP A 280 -12.61 32.70 -25.76
CA ASP A 280 -13.06 33.18 -27.07
C ASP A 280 -14.08 32.21 -27.69
N GLU A 281 -13.87 30.91 -27.47
CA GLU A 281 -14.75 29.84 -27.97
C GLU A 281 -15.79 29.36 -26.95
N LEU A 282 -15.73 29.87 -25.72
CA LEU A 282 -16.62 29.53 -24.59
C LEU A 282 -16.74 28.02 -24.34
N ARG A 283 -15.63 27.28 -24.43
CA ARG A 283 -15.61 25.83 -24.23
C ARG A 283 -14.36 25.33 -23.52
N TRP A 284 -14.49 24.16 -22.91
CA TRP A 284 -13.34 23.37 -22.46
C TRP A 284 -12.64 22.73 -23.66
N GLU A 285 -11.30 22.79 -23.67
CA GLU A 285 -10.47 22.09 -24.64
C GLU A 285 -9.18 21.60 -24.01
N ILE A 286 -8.45 20.72 -24.71
CA ILE A 286 -7.14 20.26 -24.22
C ILE A 286 -6.22 21.47 -24.07
N ALA A 287 -5.66 21.64 -22.88
CA ALA A 287 -4.71 22.70 -22.62
C ALA A 287 -3.44 22.49 -23.44
N ASP A 288 -3.11 23.49 -24.24
CA ASP A 288 -1.89 23.58 -25.02
C ASP A 288 -1.31 24.99 -24.85
N LEU A 289 -0.06 25.06 -24.37
CA LEU A 289 0.66 26.32 -24.18
C LEU A 289 0.74 27.12 -25.48
N LYS A 290 0.71 26.45 -26.65
CA LYS A 290 0.80 27.03 -27.99
C LYS A 290 -0.52 27.54 -28.56
N THR A 291 -1.63 27.39 -27.84
CA THR A 291 -2.97 27.86 -28.29
C THR A 291 -3.59 28.82 -27.27
N GLN A 292 -4.83 29.26 -27.57
CA GLN A 292 -5.64 30.11 -26.70
C GLN A 292 -6.37 29.33 -25.58
N SER A 293 -6.18 28.00 -25.53
CA SER A 293 -6.81 27.12 -24.54
C SER A 293 -6.58 27.53 -23.08
N LEU A 294 -5.49 28.24 -22.78
CA LEU A 294 -5.11 28.66 -21.44
C LEU A 294 -5.51 30.13 -21.13
N GLY A 295 -6.65 30.56 -21.63
CA GLY A 295 -7.29 31.82 -21.27
C GLY A 295 -7.02 32.98 -22.23
N SER A 296 -7.26 34.19 -21.73
CA SER A 296 -7.42 35.46 -22.48
C SER A 296 -6.37 35.70 -23.57
N SER A 297 -6.72 35.38 -24.82
CA SER A 297 -5.85 35.51 -26.00
C SER A 297 -5.40 36.94 -26.29
N TRP A 298 -6.20 37.92 -25.86
CA TRP A 298 -5.92 39.34 -25.99
C TRP A 298 -4.77 39.83 -25.10
N TYR A 299 -4.41 39.08 -24.05
CA TYR A 299 -3.27 39.41 -23.18
C TYR A 299 -2.19 38.33 -23.17
N ARG A 300 -2.56 37.09 -22.84
CA ARG A 300 -1.62 35.97 -22.81
C ARG A 300 -1.39 35.47 -24.24
N LYS A 301 -0.19 35.68 -24.77
CA LYS A 301 0.16 35.18 -26.11
C LYS A 301 0.30 33.64 -26.12
N PRO A 302 -0.23 32.96 -27.15
CA PRO A 302 0.09 31.56 -27.38
C PRO A 302 1.61 31.35 -27.50
N GLY A 303 2.12 30.28 -26.92
CA GLY A 303 3.55 29.97 -26.84
C GLY A 303 4.20 30.36 -25.51
N TRP A 304 3.52 31.09 -24.62
CA TRP A 304 4.04 31.39 -23.29
C TRP A 304 3.79 30.25 -22.28
N GLN A 305 4.69 30.11 -21.31
CA GLN A 305 4.53 29.19 -20.18
C GLN A 305 3.29 29.57 -19.33
N SER A 306 2.82 28.65 -18.48
CA SER A 306 1.76 28.94 -17.51
C SER A 306 2.00 28.13 -16.24
N LEU A 307 2.04 28.80 -15.08
CA LEU A 307 2.24 28.10 -13.81
C LEU A 307 1.09 27.12 -13.52
N ALA A 308 -0.15 27.45 -13.91
CA ALA A 308 -1.30 26.57 -13.70
C ALA A 308 -1.24 25.32 -14.59
N PHE A 309 -0.73 25.46 -15.82
CA PHE A 309 -0.47 24.32 -16.69
C PHE A 309 0.55 23.35 -16.04
N HIS A 310 1.65 23.89 -15.51
CA HIS A 310 2.67 23.08 -14.85
C HIS A 310 2.21 22.49 -13.52
N MET A 311 1.30 23.17 -12.80
CA MET A 311 0.61 22.60 -11.64
C MET A 311 -0.31 21.44 -12.05
N ALA A 312 -1.07 21.60 -13.13
CA ALA A 312 -1.94 20.55 -13.67
C ALA A 312 -1.14 19.31 -14.14
N ARG A 313 0.05 19.51 -14.74
CA ARG A 313 0.98 18.42 -15.07
C ARG A 313 1.32 17.57 -13.85
N ARG A 314 1.59 18.20 -12.70
CA ARG A 314 1.86 17.47 -11.44
C ARG A 314 0.64 16.73 -10.90
N LEU A 315 -0.57 17.29 -11.08
CA LEU A 315 -1.81 16.62 -10.68
C LEU A 315 -2.06 15.34 -11.50
N VAL A 316 -1.90 15.38 -12.83
CA VAL A 316 -2.11 14.18 -13.66
C VAL A 316 -1.02 13.13 -13.47
N GLU A 317 0.20 13.54 -13.13
CA GLU A 317 1.27 12.61 -12.71
C GLU A 317 0.92 11.93 -11.38
N ALA A 318 0.42 12.69 -10.41
CA ALA A 318 0.13 12.21 -9.06
C ALA A 318 -1.16 11.38 -8.95
N TYR A 319 -2.15 11.63 -9.80
CA TYR A 319 -3.47 11.02 -9.72
C TYR A 319 -3.96 10.57 -11.09
N VAL A 320 -4.34 9.30 -11.20
CA VAL A 320 -4.79 8.68 -12.46
C VAL A 320 -6.20 9.10 -12.88
N ASP A 321 -6.99 9.59 -11.94
CA ASP A 321 -8.41 9.93 -12.10
C ASP A 321 -8.68 11.45 -12.08
N ILE A 322 -7.69 12.28 -11.73
CA ILE A 322 -7.82 13.74 -11.84
C ILE A 322 -7.71 14.19 -13.30
N ARG A 323 -8.61 15.08 -13.69
CA ARG A 323 -8.65 15.80 -14.97
C ARG A 323 -8.68 17.30 -14.68
N PRO A 324 -7.52 17.99 -14.62
CA PRO A 324 -7.48 19.39 -14.26
C PRO A 324 -8.16 20.27 -15.32
N GLY A 325 -8.98 21.21 -14.88
CA GLY A 325 -9.53 22.29 -15.70
C GLY A 325 -8.99 23.63 -15.24
N ILE A 326 -8.33 24.36 -16.14
CA ILE A 326 -7.70 25.65 -15.84
C ILE A 326 -8.59 26.78 -16.35
N ILE A 327 -8.99 27.67 -15.44
CA ILE A 327 -9.68 28.92 -15.72
C ILE A 327 -8.70 30.03 -15.41
N ASN A 328 -8.18 30.69 -16.44
CA ASN A 328 -7.06 31.61 -16.31
C ASN A 328 -7.44 33.02 -16.78
N LEU A 329 -7.26 34.00 -15.89
CA LEU A 329 -7.27 35.40 -16.24
C LEU A 329 -6.29 36.19 -15.37
N GLY A 330 -5.30 36.77 -16.03
CA GLY A 330 -4.39 37.73 -15.43
C GLY A 330 -3.94 38.79 -16.42
N ILE A 331 -3.55 39.95 -15.91
CA ILE A 331 -3.10 41.09 -16.71
C ILE A 331 -1.82 41.63 -16.09
N GLY A 332 -0.73 41.60 -16.85
CA GLY A 332 0.55 42.11 -16.42
C GLY A 332 0.64 43.63 -16.37
N GLY A 333 1.51 44.10 -15.47
CA GLY A 333 1.68 45.53 -15.19
C GLY A 333 0.49 46.16 -14.48
N GLN A 334 -0.45 45.37 -13.94
CA GLN A 334 -1.63 45.88 -13.24
C GLN A 334 -1.51 45.68 -11.73
N SER A 335 -1.95 46.69 -10.98
CA SER A 335 -2.00 46.71 -9.53
C SER A 335 -3.28 46.07 -8.97
N ILE A 336 -3.24 45.66 -7.70
CA ILE A 336 -4.30 44.91 -7.01
C ILE A 336 -5.68 45.58 -7.08
N CYS A 337 -5.73 46.90 -7.31
CA CYS A 337 -6.98 47.66 -7.45
C CYS A 337 -7.94 47.15 -8.51
N ARG A 338 -7.42 46.45 -9.52
CA ARG A 338 -8.22 45.83 -10.58
C ARG A 338 -8.87 44.50 -10.17
N TRP A 339 -8.45 43.92 -9.04
CA TRP A 339 -8.99 42.67 -8.50
C TRP A 339 -9.82 42.87 -7.23
N VAL A 340 -9.62 43.97 -6.51
CA VAL A 340 -10.34 44.24 -5.25
C VAL A 340 -11.45 45.28 -5.45
N LYS A 341 -12.57 45.05 -4.78
CA LYS A 341 -13.74 45.94 -4.72
C LYS A 341 -13.96 46.38 -3.28
N TYR A 342 -14.13 47.67 -3.11
CA TYR A 342 -14.52 48.31 -1.87
C TYR A 342 -15.88 48.97 -2.03
N GLU A 343 -16.66 48.96 -0.96
CA GLU A 343 -17.88 49.73 -0.83
C GLU A 343 -17.55 51.18 -0.45
N GLN A 344 -18.44 52.13 -0.75
CA GLN A 344 -18.16 53.57 -0.58
C GLN A 344 -17.76 53.99 0.85
N GLY A 345 -18.17 53.21 1.87
CA GLY A 345 -17.83 53.45 3.27
C GLY A 345 -16.49 52.86 3.74
N ASP A 346 -15.82 52.04 2.93
CA ASP A 346 -14.58 51.38 3.30
C ASP A 346 -13.39 52.35 3.28
N LEU A 347 -12.43 52.14 4.19
CA LEU A 347 -11.22 52.99 4.33
C LEU A 347 -10.49 53.20 3.00
N TRP A 348 -10.30 52.10 2.25
CA TRP A 348 -9.53 52.10 1.01
C TRP A 348 -10.32 52.40 -0.25
N TYR A 349 -11.64 52.64 -0.16
CA TYR A 349 -12.51 52.84 -1.33
C TYR A 349 -11.99 53.92 -2.28
N LYS A 350 -11.72 55.10 -1.73
CA LYS A 350 -11.27 56.26 -2.52
C LYS A 350 -9.92 55.98 -3.17
N PHE A 351 -8.95 55.48 -2.40
CA PHE A 351 -7.62 55.15 -2.90
C PHE A 351 -7.66 54.09 -4.00
N ASN A 352 -8.48 53.04 -3.82
CA ASN A 352 -8.64 51.97 -4.78
C ASN A 352 -9.22 52.48 -6.10
N CYS A 353 -10.29 53.29 -6.03
CA CYS A 353 -10.92 53.90 -7.20
C CYS A 353 -9.95 54.83 -7.95
N GLU A 354 -9.22 55.69 -7.23
CA GLU A 354 -8.24 56.60 -7.82
C GLU A 354 -7.11 55.83 -8.54
N ARG A 355 -6.60 54.76 -7.92
CA ARG A 355 -5.55 53.92 -8.50
C ARG A 355 -6.03 53.19 -9.76
N ALA A 356 -7.27 52.67 -9.77
CA ALA A 356 -7.88 52.06 -10.95
C ALA A 356 -8.13 53.09 -12.07
N PHE A 357 -8.68 54.26 -11.70
CA PHE A 357 -8.97 55.34 -12.65
C PHE A 357 -7.71 55.88 -13.32
N ALA A 358 -6.57 55.90 -12.62
CA ALA A 358 -5.28 56.31 -13.17
C ALA A 358 -4.82 55.47 -14.38
N VAL A 359 -5.33 54.25 -14.54
CA VAL A 359 -5.11 53.40 -15.73
C VAL A 359 -6.37 53.26 -16.60
N GLY A 360 -7.37 54.11 -16.40
CA GLY A 360 -8.57 54.22 -17.24
C GLY A 360 -9.62 53.13 -17.03
N VAL A 361 -9.65 52.49 -15.84
CA VAL A 361 -10.58 51.39 -15.54
C VAL A 361 -11.31 51.60 -14.20
N CYS A 362 -12.34 50.79 -13.96
CA CYS A 362 -13.01 50.72 -12.67
C CYS A 362 -12.28 49.76 -11.72
N GLN A 363 -12.40 49.99 -10.40
CA GLN A 363 -11.90 49.02 -9.42
C GLN A 363 -12.54 47.63 -9.62
N GLY A 364 -11.77 46.58 -9.39
CA GLY A 364 -12.27 45.20 -9.42
C GLY A 364 -12.73 44.69 -10.79
N ASP A 365 -12.46 45.40 -11.88
CA ASP A 365 -12.91 45.03 -13.23
C ASP A 365 -12.36 43.67 -13.69
N VAL A 366 -11.14 43.32 -13.31
CA VAL A 366 -10.53 42.00 -13.59
C VAL A 366 -11.19 40.92 -12.74
N PHE A 367 -11.54 41.22 -11.49
CA PHE A 367 -12.30 40.27 -10.66
C PHE A 367 -13.69 40.00 -11.24
N ASP A 368 -14.42 41.04 -11.64
CA ASP A 368 -15.75 40.89 -12.25
C ASP A 368 -15.67 40.05 -13.54
N MET A 369 -14.66 40.31 -14.39
CA MET A 369 -14.43 39.53 -15.60
C MET A 369 -14.03 38.08 -15.29
N HIS A 370 -13.17 37.84 -14.29
CA HIS A 370 -12.76 36.48 -13.93
C HIS A 370 -13.91 35.69 -13.34
N SER A 371 -14.71 36.32 -12.46
CA SER A 371 -15.90 35.73 -11.87
C SER A 371 -16.88 35.28 -12.95
N LYS A 372 -17.05 36.08 -14.02
CA LYS A 372 -17.82 35.68 -15.19
C LYS A 372 -17.25 34.43 -15.86
N TYR A 373 -15.95 34.39 -16.16
CA TYR A 373 -15.33 33.21 -16.78
C TYR A 373 -15.41 31.95 -15.91
N ILE A 374 -15.30 32.10 -14.59
CA ILE A 374 -15.47 30.99 -13.65
C ILE A 374 -16.90 30.45 -13.73
N ASN A 375 -17.90 31.33 -13.73
CA ASN A 375 -19.30 30.93 -13.89
C ASN A 375 -19.56 30.26 -15.23
N ASP A 376 -19.12 30.86 -16.34
CA ASP A 376 -19.34 30.34 -17.68
C ASP A 376 -18.70 28.95 -17.85
N ALA A 377 -17.46 28.77 -17.39
CA ALA A 377 -16.75 27.49 -17.48
C ALA A 377 -17.39 26.38 -16.63
N LEU A 378 -17.81 26.69 -15.41
CA LEU A 378 -18.38 25.71 -14.49
C LEU A 378 -19.82 25.32 -14.82
N ASN A 379 -20.57 26.20 -15.49
CA ASN A 379 -21.86 25.86 -16.08
C ASN A 379 -21.77 24.79 -17.18
N LEU A 380 -20.60 24.61 -17.80
CA LEU A 380 -20.36 23.57 -18.80
C LEU A 380 -19.95 22.22 -18.20
N CYS A 381 -19.65 22.16 -16.90
CA CYS A 381 -19.26 20.91 -16.26
C CYS A 381 -20.50 20.05 -15.93
N GLU A 382 -20.42 18.75 -16.21
CA GLU A 382 -21.48 17.81 -15.84
C GLU A 382 -21.48 17.56 -14.32
N GLY A 383 -22.50 18.06 -13.61
CA GLY A 383 -22.73 17.80 -12.19
C GLY A 383 -22.22 18.89 -11.23
N LYS A 384 -21.99 18.52 -9.97
CA LYS A 384 -21.60 19.43 -8.87
C LYS A 384 -20.09 19.76 -8.88
N CYS A 385 -19.59 20.36 -9.96
CA CYS A 385 -18.24 20.93 -9.98
C CYS A 385 -18.12 22.13 -9.04
N ARG A 386 -16.91 22.39 -8.57
CA ARG A 386 -16.56 23.52 -7.71
C ARG A 386 -15.12 23.92 -8.01
N VAL A 387 -14.70 25.08 -7.54
CA VAL A 387 -13.29 25.47 -7.56
C VAL A 387 -12.54 24.69 -6.48
N ASP A 388 -11.53 23.92 -6.86
CA ASP A 388 -10.72 23.12 -5.92
C ASP A 388 -9.50 23.89 -5.42
N VAL A 389 -8.99 24.85 -6.20
CA VAL A 389 -7.89 25.72 -5.79
C VAL A 389 -7.88 27.03 -6.57
N ILE A 390 -7.59 28.12 -5.86
CA ILE A 390 -7.32 29.44 -6.44
C ILE A 390 -5.82 29.72 -6.31
N CYS A 391 -5.18 30.01 -7.43
CA CYS A 391 -3.78 30.36 -7.53
C CYS A 391 -3.65 31.86 -7.84
N TRP A 392 -2.94 32.58 -6.98
CA TRP A 392 -2.70 34.01 -7.10
C TRP A 392 -1.21 34.30 -7.23
N HIS A 393 -0.82 35.14 -8.18
CA HIS A 393 0.56 35.58 -8.34
C HIS A 393 0.61 37.04 -8.84
N GLN A 394 0.61 37.97 -7.89
CA GLN A 394 0.61 39.41 -8.14
C GLN A 394 1.29 40.13 -6.97
N GLY A 395 1.80 41.32 -7.25
CA GLY A 395 2.36 42.22 -6.25
C GLY A 395 3.37 43.22 -6.81
N GLU A 396 3.98 42.93 -7.96
CA GLU A 396 5.06 43.78 -8.49
C GLU A 396 4.60 45.20 -8.87
N SER A 397 3.35 45.34 -9.33
CA SER A 397 2.73 46.65 -9.63
C SER A 397 2.22 47.40 -8.39
N ASP A 398 2.36 46.82 -7.21
CA ASP A 398 2.08 47.42 -5.89
C ASP A 398 3.35 47.54 -5.04
N SER A 399 4.50 47.53 -5.71
CA SER A 399 5.77 47.87 -5.09
C SER A 399 5.79 49.32 -4.59
N ASP A 400 6.52 49.58 -3.53
CA ASP A 400 6.69 50.92 -2.96
C ASP A 400 7.25 51.92 -4.01
N LEU A 401 8.11 51.43 -4.92
CA LEU A 401 8.64 52.20 -6.05
C LEU A 401 7.57 52.67 -7.05
N LEU A 402 6.45 51.94 -7.13
CA LEU A 402 5.30 52.28 -7.97
C LEU A 402 4.15 52.88 -7.13
N GLY A 403 4.49 53.50 -6.00
CA GLY A 403 3.52 54.12 -5.10
C GLY A 403 2.60 53.12 -4.41
N GLY A 404 3.07 51.88 -4.20
CA GLY A 404 2.40 50.88 -3.38
C GLY A 404 2.29 51.31 -1.92
N ASN A 405 1.35 50.71 -1.20
CA ASN A 405 1.17 50.91 0.24
C ASN A 405 0.95 49.54 0.88
N SER A 406 1.74 49.20 1.91
CA SER A 406 1.75 47.87 2.54
C SER A 406 0.42 47.54 3.22
N GLU A 407 -0.15 48.47 3.99
CA GLU A 407 -1.41 48.29 4.70
C GLU A 407 -2.57 48.08 3.71
N TYR A 408 -2.65 48.95 2.71
CA TYR A 408 -3.60 48.83 1.61
C TYR A 408 -3.46 47.50 0.87
N TYR A 409 -2.23 47.07 0.53
CA TYR A 409 -2.02 45.83 -0.21
C TYR A 409 -2.41 44.60 0.61
N LYS A 410 -2.07 44.59 1.90
CA LYS A 410 -2.44 43.52 2.84
C LYS A 410 -3.95 43.37 2.96
N GLU A 411 -4.66 44.46 3.25
CA GLU A 411 -6.12 44.45 3.38
C GLU A 411 -6.79 44.12 2.04
N SER A 412 -6.26 44.64 0.93
CA SER A 412 -6.77 44.33 -0.41
C SER A 412 -6.59 42.87 -0.77
N LEU A 413 -5.47 42.25 -0.42
CA LEU A 413 -5.25 40.83 -0.67
C LEU A 413 -6.20 39.96 0.19
N GLN A 414 -6.44 40.32 1.45
CA GLN A 414 -7.44 39.66 2.28
C GLN A 414 -8.85 39.75 1.65
N ARG A 415 -9.23 40.95 1.20
CA ARG A 415 -10.49 41.20 0.52
C ARG A 415 -10.61 40.43 -0.81
N VAL A 416 -9.54 40.32 -1.59
CA VAL A 416 -9.49 39.49 -2.81
C VAL A 416 -9.76 38.02 -2.48
N VAL A 417 -9.14 37.49 -1.41
CA VAL A 417 -9.38 36.11 -0.97
C VAL A 417 -10.84 35.89 -0.61
N GLU A 418 -11.43 36.80 0.18
CA GLU A 418 -12.86 36.77 0.53
C GLU A 418 -13.76 36.83 -0.70
N GLN A 419 -13.49 37.76 -1.62
CA GLN A 419 -14.24 37.93 -2.85
C GLN A 419 -14.25 36.64 -3.70
N TYR A 420 -13.09 36.02 -3.94
CA TYR A 420 -13.05 34.77 -4.69
C TYR A 420 -13.73 33.61 -3.95
N ARG A 421 -13.61 33.53 -2.62
CA ARG A 421 -14.29 32.51 -1.80
C ARG A 421 -15.80 32.70 -1.75
N SER A 422 -16.29 33.92 -1.98
CA SER A 422 -17.72 34.25 -2.07
C SER A 422 -18.36 33.93 -3.42
N ILE A 423 -17.57 33.58 -4.46
CA ILE A 423 -18.12 33.10 -5.74
C ILE A 423 -18.91 31.82 -5.46
N ILE A 424 -20.08 31.66 -6.13
CA ILE A 424 -21.04 30.56 -5.89
C ILE A 424 -20.43 29.15 -6.00
N TRP A 425 -19.31 29.02 -6.72
CA TRP A 425 -18.59 27.77 -6.93
C TRP A 425 -17.46 27.50 -5.92
N CYS A 426 -17.28 28.41 -4.97
CA CYS A 426 -16.29 28.38 -3.90
C CYS A 426 -16.97 28.24 -2.54
N ASN A 427 -16.17 28.16 -1.48
CA ASN A 427 -16.60 28.31 -0.09
C ASN A 427 -15.48 28.95 0.74
N GLU A 428 -15.75 29.20 2.03
CA GLU A 428 -14.81 29.83 2.97
C GLU A 428 -13.48 29.06 3.13
N ASP A 429 -13.50 27.75 2.89
CA ASP A 429 -12.34 26.86 2.98
C ASP A 429 -11.68 26.57 1.63
N THR A 430 -12.14 27.15 0.52
CA THR A 430 -11.53 26.93 -0.79
C THR A 430 -10.04 27.28 -0.71
N PRO A 431 -9.12 26.34 -1.04
CA PRO A 431 -7.69 26.58 -1.01
C PRO A 431 -7.28 27.80 -1.82
N PHE A 432 -6.49 28.69 -1.21
CA PHE A 432 -5.98 29.90 -1.85
C PHE A 432 -4.46 29.97 -1.72
N ILE A 433 -3.76 29.73 -2.82
CA ILE A 433 -2.29 29.69 -2.86
C ILE A 433 -1.78 30.98 -3.48
N VAL A 434 -1.05 31.77 -2.71
CA VAL A 434 -0.36 32.96 -3.19
C VAL A 434 1.11 32.62 -3.49
N GLY A 435 1.76 33.39 -4.35
CA GLY A 435 3.20 33.26 -4.58
C GLY A 435 3.92 34.56 -4.28
N GLU A 436 5.10 34.46 -3.68
CA GLU A 436 6.05 35.56 -3.62
C GLU A 436 6.36 36.06 -5.04
N THR A 437 6.66 37.34 -5.15
CA THR A 437 6.97 38.04 -6.40
C THR A 437 8.42 38.55 -6.39
N THR A 438 8.87 39.18 -7.47
CA THR A 438 10.15 39.92 -7.47
C THR A 438 10.12 41.20 -6.65
N SER A 439 8.94 41.61 -6.18
CA SER A 439 8.77 42.74 -5.27
C SER A 439 8.98 42.25 -3.84
N GLU A 440 10.21 42.37 -3.33
CA GLU A 440 10.56 41.88 -2.00
C GLU A 440 9.74 42.55 -0.89
N ASP A 441 9.39 43.82 -1.08
CA ASP A 441 8.56 44.65 -0.22
C ASP A 441 7.12 44.16 -0.10
N ARG A 442 6.57 43.47 -1.12
CA ARG A 442 5.22 42.85 -1.08
C ARG A 442 5.20 41.40 -0.61
N ASN A 443 6.37 40.77 -0.55
CA ASN A 443 6.49 39.40 -0.05
C ASN A 443 6.24 39.28 1.45
N ILE A 444 6.32 40.39 2.21
CA ILE A 444 5.93 40.41 3.63
C ILE A 444 4.42 40.23 3.72
N GLU A 445 3.62 41.08 3.07
CA GLU A 445 2.16 41.02 3.14
C GLU A 445 1.61 39.71 2.54
N LEU A 446 2.17 39.23 1.43
CA LEU A 446 1.79 37.93 0.85
C LEU A 446 1.96 36.77 1.85
N ARG A 447 3.04 36.78 2.63
CA ARG A 447 3.30 35.75 3.66
C ARG A 447 2.40 35.93 4.87
N GLU A 448 2.19 37.17 5.32
CA GLU A 448 1.32 37.48 6.45
C GLU A 448 -0.12 37.08 6.18
N VAL A 449 -0.68 37.47 5.03
CA VAL A 449 -2.05 37.10 4.66
C VAL A 449 -2.19 35.58 4.53
N ALA A 450 -1.24 34.90 3.89
CA ALA A 450 -1.28 33.45 3.78
C ALA A 450 -1.16 32.71 5.13
N ALA A 451 -0.62 33.37 6.17
CA ALA A 451 -0.54 32.80 7.52
C ALA A 451 -1.84 32.97 8.32
N THR A 452 -2.78 33.82 7.88
CA THR A 452 -4.04 34.07 8.61
C THR A 452 -5.05 32.93 8.53
N ASN A 453 -4.90 32.01 7.57
CA ASN A 453 -5.87 30.95 7.32
C ASN A 453 -5.15 29.63 6.94
N ASN A 454 -5.54 28.53 7.57
CA ASN A 454 -4.89 27.21 7.37
C ASN A 454 -5.18 26.59 5.99
N LYS A 455 -6.10 27.13 5.20
CA LYS A 455 -6.38 26.81 3.79
C LYS A 455 -5.60 27.70 2.82
N MET A 456 -4.61 28.44 3.32
CA MET A 456 -3.73 29.28 2.51
C MET A 456 -2.25 28.90 2.67
N LYS A 457 -1.48 29.10 1.60
CA LYS A 457 -0.01 29.02 1.64
C LYS A 457 0.60 30.05 0.69
N CYS A 458 1.78 30.52 1.07
CA CYS A 458 2.62 31.37 0.23
C CYS A 458 3.77 30.54 -0.37
N VAL A 459 3.86 30.52 -1.70
CA VAL A 459 4.92 29.86 -2.46
C VAL A 459 6.14 30.75 -2.51
N LYS A 460 7.28 30.24 -2.03
CA LYS A 460 8.55 30.96 -2.06
C LYS A 460 9.21 30.95 -3.43
N ILE A 461 9.96 32.00 -3.76
CA ILE A 461 10.57 32.21 -5.10
C ILE A 461 12.07 32.53 -5.11
N ALA A 462 12.73 32.58 -3.94
CA ALA A 462 14.11 33.06 -3.80
C ALA A 462 15.16 32.39 -4.72
N ASP A 463 15.03 31.10 -5.03
CA ASP A 463 15.98 30.32 -5.85
C ASP A 463 15.54 30.16 -7.32
N LEU A 464 14.51 30.88 -7.75
CA LEU A 464 14.00 30.81 -9.11
C LEU A 464 14.77 31.74 -10.05
N THR A 465 15.07 31.21 -11.23
CA THR A 465 15.79 31.91 -12.29
C THR A 465 14.91 32.92 -13.02
N ARG A 466 15.55 33.95 -13.57
CA ARG A 466 14.92 35.08 -14.28
C ARG A 466 15.31 35.07 -15.74
N GLN A 467 14.55 35.78 -16.56
CA GLN A 467 14.94 36.03 -17.93
C GLN A 467 16.24 36.84 -17.98
N LYS A 468 17.06 36.60 -19.00
CA LYS A 468 18.41 37.20 -19.09
C LYS A 468 18.38 38.73 -19.15
N GLU A 469 17.41 39.27 -19.89
CA GLU A 469 17.27 40.70 -20.17
C GLU A 469 16.20 41.36 -19.29
N ASP A 470 15.48 40.56 -18.49
CA ASP A 470 14.35 41.00 -17.68
C ASP A 470 14.42 40.33 -16.29
N ARG A 471 14.76 41.13 -15.29
CA ARG A 471 14.94 40.66 -13.91
C ARG A 471 13.62 40.50 -13.16
N ILE A 472 12.50 40.98 -13.70
CA ILE A 472 11.17 40.90 -13.10
C ILE A 472 10.56 39.53 -13.45
N HIS A 473 10.67 39.13 -14.71
CA HIS A 473 9.96 37.95 -15.19
C HIS A 473 10.76 36.64 -15.02
N PHE A 474 10.07 35.60 -14.58
CA PHE A 474 10.62 34.25 -14.48
C PHE A 474 10.91 33.66 -15.86
N ASP A 475 11.99 32.88 -15.98
CA ASP A 475 12.26 32.11 -17.19
C ASP A 475 11.44 30.81 -17.27
N CYS A 476 11.60 30.05 -18.36
CA CYS A 476 10.84 28.82 -18.60
C CYS A 476 11.08 27.76 -17.51
N LYS A 477 12.33 27.63 -17.04
CA LYS A 477 12.69 26.70 -15.97
C LYS A 477 12.03 27.08 -14.65
N ALA A 478 11.98 28.37 -14.33
CA ALA A 478 11.34 28.89 -13.14
C ALA A 478 9.82 28.74 -13.20
N GLN A 479 9.17 28.96 -14.35
CA GLN A 479 7.72 28.74 -14.52
C GLN A 479 7.30 27.28 -14.26
N ARG A 480 8.07 26.30 -14.75
CA ARG A 480 7.85 24.87 -14.42
C ARG A 480 8.00 24.58 -12.93
N LYS A 481 9.04 25.15 -12.32
CA LYS A 481 9.27 25.03 -10.88
C LYS A 481 8.15 25.68 -10.07
N LEU A 482 7.62 26.83 -10.50
CA LEU A 482 6.48 27.50 -9.88
C LEU A 482 5.26 26.60 -9.87
N GLY A 483 4.85 26.05 -11.02
CA GLY A 483 3.71 25.12 -11.05
C GLY A 483 3.89 23.91 -10.12
N THR A 484 5.12 23.38 -10.04
CA THR A 484 5.45 22.31 -9.07
C THR A 484 5.35 22.77 -7.62
N ARG A 485 5.72 24.02 -7.30
CA ARG A 485 5.60 24.57 -5.94
C ARG A 485 4.17 24.87 -5.56
N TYR A 486 3.34 25.38 -6.47
CA TYR A 486 1.92 25.60 -6.22
C TYR A 486 1.21 24.27 -5.94
N PHE A 487 1.52 23.21 -6.70
CA PHE A 487 1.06 21.85 -6.41
C PHE A 487 1.48 21.38 -5.01
N LYS A 488 2.76 21.55 -4.66
CA LYS A 488 3.28 21.17 -3.33
C LYS A 488 2.68 21.99 -2.20
N ALA A 489 2.43 23.28 -2.41
CA ALA A 489 1.79 24.16 -1.44
C ALA A 489 0.34 23.74 -1.19
N LEU A 490 -0.44 23.49 -2.25
CA LEU A 490 -1.79 22.91 -2.14
C LEU A 490 -1.77 21.61 -1.35
N ARG A 491 -0.87 20.69 -1.68
CA ARG A 491 -0.74 19.41 -0.96
C ARG A 491 -0.42 19.59 0.52
N SER A 492 0.45 20.54 0.86
CA SER A 492 0.82 20.81 2.27
C SER A 492 -0.32 21.36 3.13
N LEU A 493 -1.44 21.78 2.54
CA LEU A 493 -2.66 22.13 3.29
C LEU A 493 -3.32 20.92 3.94
N TYR A 494 -2.94 19.71 3.51
CA TYR A 494 -3.47 18.44 3.97
C TYR A 494 -2.43 17.62 4.77
N ASP A 495 -1.26 18.20 5.06
CA ASP A 495 -0.29 17.55 5.95
C ASP A 495 -0.93 17.47 7.36
N ASP A 496 -1.01 16.26 7.91
CA ASP A 496 -1.45 15.98 9.30
C ASP A 496 -0.48 16.54 10.35
#